data_AF-A0A2D6C311-F1
#
_entry.id   AF-A0A2D6C311-F1
#
_cell.length_a   1.000
_cell.length_b   1.000
_cell.length_c   1.000
_cell.angle_alpha   90.00
_cell.angle_beta   90.00
_cell.angle_gamma   90.00
#
_symmetry.space_group_name_H-M   'P 1'
#
loop_
_entity.id
_entity.type
_entity.pdbx_description
1 polymer ?
#
loop_
_entity_poly.entity_id
_entity_poly.type
_entity_poly.pdbx_seq_one_letter_code
_entity_poly.pdbx_strand_id
1 'polypeptide(L)' 'MDRRPFIKMHGLGNDFVIVDAREVPFAPTPLQAQRIADRHFGVGCDQLIVLEPPQDAAAQVFMRIFNADGS' A
#
# COMPACT_ATOMS: atom_id res chain seq x y z
N MET A 1 15.20 7.38 -11.48
CA MET A 1 14.20 7.47 -10.40
C MET A 1 13.02 6.62 -10.83
N ASP A 2 12.81 5.47 -10.20
CA ASP A 2 11.66 4.64 -10.52
C ASP A 2 10.38 5.29 -10.01
N ARG A 3 9.42 5.48 -10.91
CA ARG A 3 8.09 6.00 -10.60
C ARG A 3 7.14 4.82 -10.53
N ARG A 4 6.30 4.79 -9.51
CA ARG A 4 5.28 3.75 -9.33
C ARG A 4 3.90 4.37 -9.29
N PRO A 5 2.94 3.89 -10.11
CA PRO A 5 1.56 4.34 -10.02
C PRO A 5 0.92 3.84 -8.72
N PHE A 6 0.00 4.63 -8.19
CA PHE A 6 -0.82 4.28 -7.04
C PHE A 6 -2.21 4.88 -7.19
N ILE A 7 -3.16 4.35 -6.43
CA ILE A 7 -4.52 4.89 -6.32
C ILE A 7 -4.70 5.41 -4.89
N LYS A 8 -5.23 6.62 -4.74
CA LYS A 8 -5.65 7.14 -3.44
C LYS A 8 -7.17 7.08 -3.33
N MET A 9 -7.66 6.48 -2.26
CA MET A 9 -9.09 6.25 -2.00
C MET A 9 -9.40 6.55 -0.55
N HIS A 10 -10.68 6.72 -0.22
CA HIS A 10 -11.12 6.72 1.17
C HIS A 10 -12.50 6.06 1.28
N GLY A 11 -12.83 5.56 2.47
CA GLY A 11 -14.13 5.03 2.82
C GLY A 11 -14.52 5.51 4.21
N LEU A 12 -15.63 6.26 4.32
CA LEU A 12 -16.14 6.79 5.60
C LEU A 12 -15.09 7.52 6.47
N GLY A 13 -14.09 8.15 5.84
CA GLY A 13 -13.04 8.92 6.51
C GLY A 13 -11.72 8.17 6.72
N ASN A 14 -11.69 6.84 6.56
CA ASN A 14 -10.43 6.08 6.51
C ASN A 14 -9.84 6.18 5.09
N ASP A 15 -8.63 6.72 4.94
CA ASP A 15 -7.98 6.90 3.64
C ASP A 15 -6.82 5.94 3.37
N PHE A 16 -6.71 5.52 2.12
CA PHE A 16 -5.82 4.46 1.66
C PHE A 16 -4.98 4.92 0.48
N VAL A 17 -3.73 4.46 0.46
CA VAL A 17 -2.92 4.40 -0.75
C VAL A 17 -2.87 2.95 -1.20
N ILE A 18 -3.19 2.67 -2.45
CA ILE A 18 -3.22 1.32 -3.01
C ILE A 18 -2.16 1.21 -4.11
N VAL A 19 -1.33 0.20 -4.00
CA VAL A 19 -0.30 -0.15 -4.99
C VAL A 19 -0.59 -1.55 -5.52
N ASP A 20 -0.74 -1.66 -6.84
CA ASP A 20 -0.79 -2.97 -7.50
C ASP A 20 0.63 -3.49 -7.71
N ALA A 21 0.94 -4.61 -7.06
CA ALA A 21 2.24 -5.26 -7.08
C ALA A 21 2.16 -6.69 -7.64
N ARG A 22 1.06 -7.04 -8.32
CA ARG A 22 0.87 -8.38 -8.91
C ARG A 22 1.83 -8.65 -10.07
N GLU A 23 2.12 -7.63 -10.89
CA GLU A 23 3.05 -7.73 -12.02
C GLU A 23 4.45 -7.20 -11.68
N VAL A 24 4.52 -6.06 -10.98
CA VAL A 24 5.78 -5.43 -10.58
C VAL A 24 5.90 -5.46 -9.06
N PRO A 25 6.74 -6.35 -8.49
CA PRO A 25 6.81 -6.54 -7.04
C PRO A 25 7.08 -5.26 -6.27
N PHE A 26 6.43 -5.12 -5.11
CA PHE A 26 6.63 -4.01 -4.17
C PHE A 26 6.49 -4.54 -2.76
N ALA A 27 7.61 -4.57 -2.04
CA ALA A 27 7.65 -5.01 -0.65
C ALA A 27 8.31 -3.89 0.17
N PRO A 28 7.56 -2.83 0.53
CA PRO A 28 8.12 -1.75 1.32
C PRO A 28 8.46 -2.26 2.71
N THR A 29 9.55 -1.75 3.28
CA THR A 29 9.81 -1.91 4.71
C THR A 29 8.80 -1.11 5.54
N PRO A 30 8.59 -1.44 6.83
CA PRO A 30 7.78 -0.63 7.73
C PRO A 30 8.12 0.86 7.69
N LEU A 31 9.41 1.20 7.69
CA LEU A 31 9.87 2.59 7.60
C LEU A 31 9.51 3.25 6.26
N GLN A 32 9.55 2.50 5.14
CA GLN A 32 9.11 3.02 3.86
C GLN A 32 7.60 3.23 3.83
N ALA A 33 6.82 2.31 4.39
CA ALA A 33 5.37 2.44 4.53
C ALA A 33 5.00 3.68 5.37
N GLN A 34 5.65 3.89 6.53
CA GLN A 34 5.51 5.10 7.34
C GLN A 34 5.80 6.37 6.54
N ARG A 35 6.90 6.41 5.78
CA ARG A 35 7.27 7.57 4.95
C ARG A 35 6.26 7.85 3.83
N ILE A 36 5.64 6.81 3.28
CA ILE A 36 4.56 6.96 2.28
C ILE A 36 3.30 7.52 2.96
N ALA A 37 2.99 7.02 4.17
CA ALA A 37 1.82 7.38 4.95
C ALA A 37 1.91 8.76 5.63
N ASP A 38 3.12 9.32 5.77
CA ASP A 38 3.32 10.68 6.30
C ASP A 38 2.52 11.71 5.49
N ARG A 39 1.69 12.51 6.18
CA ARG A 39 0.76 13.47 5.55
C ARG A 39 1.42 14.76 5.07
N HIS A 40 2.64 15.07 5.53
CA HIS A 40 3.34 16.31 5.18
C HIS A 40 4.43 16.08 4.15
N PHE A 41 5.11 14.93 4.23
CA PHE A 41 6.28 14.60 3.42
C PHE A 41 6.07 13.38 2.50
N GLY A 42 4.96 12.66 2.68
CA GLY A 42 4.56 11.51 1.86
C GLY A 42 3.30 11.77 1.03
N VAL A 43 2.60 10.69 0.68
CA VAL A 43 1.29 10.77 0.03
C VAL A 43 0.19 11.08 1.06
N GLY A 44 0.41 10.65 2.31
CA GLY A 44 -0.56 10.76 3.40
C GLY A 44 -1.64 9.70 3.31
N CYS A 45 -1.79 8.82 4.29
CA CYS A 45 -2.93 7.90 4.41
C CYS A 45 -2.97 7.26 5.79
N ASP A 46 -4.12 6.74 6.19
CA ASP A 46 -4.22 5.88 7.36
C ASP A 46 -3.59 4.50 7.10
N GLN A 47 -3.76 3.96 5.87
CA GLN A 47 -3.26 2.63 5.50
C GLN A 47 -2.69 2.58 4.07
N LEU A 48 -1.53 1.93 3.91
CA LEU A 48 -0.97 1.54 2.62
C LEU A 48 -1.37 0.09 2.32
N ILE A 49 -2.08 -0.12 1.21
CA ILE A 49 -2.49 -1.43 0.73
C ILE A 49 -1.60 -1.81 -0.46
N VAL A 50 -1.02 -3.01 -0.39
CA VAL A 50 -0.28 -3.62 -1.50
C VAL A 50 -1.04 -4.85 -1.97
N LEU A 51 -1.41 -4.85 -3.25
CA LEU A 51 -2.03 -6.01 -3.91
C LEU A 51 -0.92 -6.89 -4.47
N GLU A 52 -0.71 -8.05 -3.86
CA GLU A 52 0.31 -9.03 -4.23
C GLU A 52 -0.33 -10.19 -5.02
N PRO A 53 0.46 -11.00 -5.74
CA PRO A 53 -0.02 -12.28 -6.28
C PRO A 53 -0.68 -13.13 -5.19
N PRO A 54 -1.72 -13.91 -5.52
CA PRO A 54 -2.39 -14.76 -4.54
C PRO A 54 -1.42 -15.76 -3.91
N GLN A 55 -1.54 -15.97 -2.60
CA GLN A 55 -0.77 -16.97 -1.84
C GLN A 55 -1.50 -18.30 -1.69
N ASP A 56 -2.78 -18.34 -2.07
CA ASP A 56 -3.65 -19.52 -2.07
C ASP A 56 -4.25 -19.69 -3.47
N ALA A 57 -4.33 -20.93 -3.97
CA ALA A 57 -4.81 -21.25 -5.32
C ALA A 57 -6.29 -20.89 -5.56
N ALA A 58 -7.10 -20.76 -4.50
CA ALA A 58 -8.49 -20.33 -4.58
C ALA A 58 -8.66 -18.80 -4.50
N ALA A 59 -7.60 -18.05 -4.17
CA ALA A 59 -7.65 -16.59 -4.07
C ALA A 59 -7.31 -15.90 -5.39
N GLN A 60 -7.87 -14.71 -5.61
CA GLN A 60 -7.57 -13.88 -6.80
C GLN A 60 -6.43 -12.88 -6.57
N VAL A 61 -6.19 -12.51 -5.30
CA VAL A 61 -5.19 -11.53 -4.89
C VAL A 61 -4.84 -11.77 -3.43
N PHE A 62 -3.61 -11.43 -3.03
CA PHE A 62 -3.26 -11.28 -1.62
C PHE A 62 -3.18 -9.79 -1.28
N MET A 63 -3.82 -9.38 -0.19
CA MET A 63 -3.80 -7.99 0.26
C MET A 63 -2.92 -7.87 1.49
N ARG A 64 -1.82 -7.12 1.35
CA ARG A 64 -1.00 -6.70 2.48
C ARG A 64 -1.38 -5.28 2.87
N ILE A 65 -1.60 -5.06 4.16
CA ILE A 65 -1.94 -3.75 4.70
C ILE A 65 -0.79 -3.35 5.62
N PHE A 66 -0.32 -2.12 5.45
CA PHE A 66 0.55 -1.44 6.39
C PHE A 66 -0.21 -0.28 6.99
N ASN A 67 -0.24 -0.15 8.32
CA ASN A 67 -0.78 1.05 8.95
C ASN A 67 0.21 2.22 8.81
N ALA A 68 -0.25 3.44 9.11
CA ALA A 68 0.59 4.64 9.05
C ALA A 68 1.85 4.57 9.95
N ASP A 69 1.82 3.76 11.00
CA ASP A 69 2.97 3.46 11.87
C ASP A 69 3.86 2.32 11.36
N GLY A 70 3.59 1.78 10.16
CA GLY A 70 4.36 0.74 9.50
C GLY A 70 4.10 -0.69 9.98
N SER A 71 3.13 -0.90 10.90
CA SER A 71 2.68 -2.25 11.30
C SER A 71 1.90 -2.99 10.22
#